data_AF-A0A8J3I2L7-F1
#
_entry.id   AF-A0A8J3I2L7-F1
#
_cell.length_a   1.000
_cell.length_b   1.000
_cell.length_c   1.000
_cell.angle_alpha   90.00
_cell.angle_beta   90.00
_cell.angle_gamma   90.00
#
_symmetry.space_group_name_H-M   'P 1'
#
loop_
_entity.id
_entity.type
_entity.pdbx_description
1 polymer ?
#
loop_
_entity_poly.entity_id
_entity_poly.type
_entity_poly.pdbx_seq_one_letter_code
_entity_poly.pdbx_strand_id
1 'polypeptide(L)'
;MPEQVRRIIFLFLGINLLIVAYVFFHPFGESYRYIQLTTSLLGGLLTCVFALRQPKKGGWEQEPWLQNERGAWFLVGLGLILWGCGEAVWRYNEATGVDQFPSYADLGYVWLPICCFVGFLLLPSPGDDKQKRFLVFLDSLIAMGALLAIGWYLLLGALAQDPETTGLSKFLGLYYPTTDVALISCLIFLLLRGQGRVYQAMARRYSLFTLGIGLCFFSSGDFLFNLEQQAEKLANGNLPDYLWPIGLVTIAMAGYLRYALPMTSEEVLGKRQQRTLERRSLGLAQLIPYALIALLFIALAVNVLSLDAGQVSIRPVFMIVTIIVVALVVLRQILTIRDNERLAALQAQSIKQIEQQARLITERNIELEEGIAHLKAVQTSLANGNLRARAQLKQGVLWDLTGSLNLLADRLMKQGQSTRYIEQMKIALDDLSQEVERVRRGAAFQLPASCRNIPEILPLVYALGLQKLSPQQPQRQPTQGPPNPGSNPGFGRK
;
A
#
# COMPACT_ATOMS: atom_id res chain seq x y z
N MET A 1 -21.87 9.77 9.76
CA MET A 1 -20.96 9.11 10.73
C MET A 1 -21.67 7.90 11.32
N PRO A 2 -20.98 6.80 11.65
CA PRO A 2 -21.60 5.65 12.30
C PRO A 2 -22.23 6.07 13.65
N GLU A 3 -23.39 5.53 14.01
CA GLU A 3 -24.09 5.86 15.27
C GLU A 3 -23.19 5.68 16.51
N GLN A 4 -22.33 4.67 16.51
CA GLN A 4 -21.41 4.40 17.63
C GLN A 4 -20.37 5.52 17.80
N VAL A 5 -19.80 6.04 16.71
CA VAL A 5 -18.85 7.17 16.77
C VAL A 5 -19.54 8.38 17.40
N ARG A 6 -20.79 8.64 17.02
CA ARG A 6 -21.61 9.72 17.60
C ARG A 6 -21.83 9.50 19.11
N ARG A 7 -22.16 8.28 19.53
CA ARG A 7 -22.33 7.95 20.97
C ARG A 7 -21.04 8.13 21.76
N ILE A 8 -19.89 7.72 21.21
CA ILE A 8 -18.59 7.89 21.89
C ILE A 8 -18.24 9.37 22.02
N ILE A 9 -18.48 10.17 20.98
CA ILE A 9 -18.26 11.62 21.03
C ILE A 9 -19.15 12.29 22.09
N PHE A 10 -20.44 11.93 22.16
CA PHE A 10 -21.33 12.46 23.19
C PHE A 10 -20.92 12.03 24.60
N LEU A 11 -20.50 10.78 24.78
CA LEU A 11 -19.96 10.31 26.06
C LEU A 11 -18.72 11.10 26.46
N PHE A 12 -17.80 11.32 25.52
CA PHE A 12 -16.57 12.09 25.74
C PHE A 12 -16.85 13.56 26.12
N LEU A 13 -17.73 14.23 25.38
CA LEU A 13 -18.15 15.61 25.68
C LEU A 13 -18.86 15.67 27.04
N GLY A 14 -19.73 14.70 27.34
CA GLY A 14 -20.43 14.60 28.61
C GLY A 14 -19.48 14.44 29.81
N ILE A 15 -18.49 13.55 29.70
CA ILE A 15 -17.48 13.35 30.76
C ILE A 15 -16.68 14.63 31.00
N ASN A 16 -16.18 15.29 29.96
CA ASN A 16 -15.42 16.53 30.13
C ASN A 16 -16.27 17.66 30.70
N LEU A 17 -17.53 17.79 30.25
CA LEU A 17 -18.45 18.80 30.80
C LEU A 17 -18.76 18.53 32.28
N LEU A 18 -18.92 17.27 32.68
CA LEU A 18 -19.07 16.89 34.08
C LEU A 18 -17.83 17.22 34.91
N ILE A 19 -16.62 17.01 34.38
CA ILE A 19 -15.38 17.38 35.06
C ILE A 19 -15.30 18.90 35.24
N VAL A 20 -15.57 19.66 34.18
CA VAL A 20 -15.58 21.13 34.26
C VAL A 20 -16.62 21.61 35.26
N ALA A 21 -17.84 21.05 35.25
CA ALA A 21 -18.88 21.38 36.20
C ALA A 21 -18.48 21.01 37.64
N TYR A 22 -17.85 19.86 37.84
CA TYR A 22 -17.38 19.41 39.15
C TYR A 22 -16.28 20.32 39.72
N VAL A 23 -15.31 20.73 38.89
CA VAL A 23 -14.27 21.68 39.29
C VAL A 23 -14.84 23.08 39.50
N PHE A 24 -15.82 23.52 38.70
CA PHE A 24 -16.38 24.88 38.82
C PHE A 24 -17.34 25.06 39.99
N PHE A 25 -18.25 24.09 40.23
CA PHE A 25 -19.30 24.23 41.25
C PHE A 25 -18.87 23.75 42.64
N HIS A 26 -17.71 23.09 42.76
CA HIS A 26 -17.20 22.53 44.01
C HIS A 26 -18.26 21.83 44.86
N PRO A 27 -19.11 20.92 44.30
CA PRO A 27 -20.29 20.41 44.99
C PRO A 27 -19.99 19.64 46.28
N PHE A 28 -18.74 19.20 46.46
CA PHE A 28 -18.27 18.45 47.62
C PHE A 28 -17.00 19.09 48.22
N GLY A 29 -16.96 20.42 48.33
CA GLY A 29 -15.83 21.15 48.94
C GLY A 29 -14.52 20.96 48.16
N GLU A 30 -13.39 20.78 48.86
CA GLU A 30 -12.03 20.68 48.29
C GLU A 30 -11.73 19.36 47.55
N SER A 31 -12.71 18.47 47.41
CA SER A 31 -12.53 17.18 46.72
C SER A 31 -12.17 17.32 45.24
N TYR A 32 -12.47 18.47 44.60
CA TYR A 32 -12.05 18.77 43.23
C TYR A 32 -10.53 18.71 43.03
N ARG A 33 -9.72 18.97 44.06
CA ARG A 33 -8.26 18.88 43.98
C ARG A 33 -7.77 17.46 43.64
N TYR A 34 -8.54 16.42 43.97
CA TYR A 34 -8.20 15.03 43.71
C TYR A 34 -8.67 14.53 42.33
N ILE A 35 -9.29 15.39 41.52
CA ILE A 35 -9.78 14.99 40.19
C ILE A 35 -8.62 14.60 39.26
N GLN A 36 -7.46 15.25 39.38
CA GLN A 36 -6.25 14.95 38.62
C GLN A 36 -5.73 13.54 38.93
N LEU A 37 -5.68 13.19 40.22
CA LEU A 37 -5.30 11.87 40.70
C LEU A 37 -6.26 10.78 40.19
N THR A 38 -7.56 11.00 40.33
CA THR A 38 -8.56 10.00 39.93
C THR A 38 -8.60 9.80 38.41
N THR A 39 -8.53 10.89 37.63
CA THR A 39 -8.55 10.82 36.16
C THR A 39 -7.29 10.17 35.58
N SER A 40 -6.10 10.44 36.14
CA SER A 40 -4.85 9.80 35.72
C SER A 40 -4.83 8.30 36.04
N LEU A 41 -5.16 7.91 37.28
CA LEU A 41 -5.16 6.49 37.68
C LEU A 41 -6.24 5.68 36.94
N LEU A 42 -7.49 6.14 36.92
CA LEU A 42 -8.57 5.45 36.22
C LEU A 42 -8.31 5.43 34.71
N GLY A 43 -7.90 6.57 34.14
CA GLY A 43 -7.59 6.68 32.73
C GLY A 43 -6.43 5.78 32.31
N GLY A 44 -5.36 5.73 33.10
CA GLY A 44 -4.21 4.87 32.90
C GLY A 44 -4.54 3.38 33.01
N LEU A 45 -5.29 2.98 34.04
CA LEU A 45 -5.77 1.61 34.21
C LEU A 45 -6.64 1.16 33.03
N LEU A 46 -7.61 1.98 32.63
CA LEU A 46 -8.48 1.69 31.49
C LEU A 46 -7.67 1.55 30.20
N THR A 47 -6.72 2.46 29.95
CA THR A 47 -5.86 2.42 28.76
C THR A 47 -5.01 1.15 28.73
N CYS A 48 -4.41 0.76 29.86
CA CYS A 48 -3.67 -0.50 29.98
C CYS A 48 -4.55 -1.72 29.72
N VAL A 49 -5.75 -1.75 30.34
CA VAL A 49 -6.71 -2.85 30.14
C VAL A 49 -7.12 -2.95 28.68
N PHE A 50 -7.43 -1.83 28.01
CA PHE A 50 -7.80 -1.85 26.59
C PHE A 50 -6.64 -2.27 25.68
N ALA A 51 -5.39 -1.89 26.00
CA ALA A 51 -4.21 -2.31 25.25
C ALA A 51 -3.93 -3.83 25.37
N LEU A 52 -4.22 -4.43 26.53
CA LEU A 52 -4.04 -5.86 26.79
C LEU A 52 -5.21 -6.72 26.31
N ARG A 53 -6.41 -6.15 26.19
CA ARG A 53 -7.62 -6.89 25.82
C ARG A 53 -7.60 -7.26 24.34
N GLN A 54 -7.80 -8.54 24.06
CA GLN A 54 -7.94 -8.99 22.68
C GLN A 54 -9.27 -8.51 22.09
N PRO A 55 -9.29 -8.09 20.81
CA PRO A 55 -10.53 -7.75 20.14
C PRO A 55 -11.45 -8.98 20.12
N LYS A 56 -12.71 -8.80 20.53
CA LYS A 56 -13.68 -9.91 20.60
C LYS A 56 -13.93 -10.45 19.19
N LYS A 57 -13.79 -11.76 19.00
CA LYS A 57 -14.09 -12.48 17.74
C LYS A 57 -15.61 -12.65 17.45
N GLY A 58 -16.49 -11.94 18.14
CA GLY A 58 -17.94 -12.11 18.03
C GLY A 58 -18.68 -10.79 18.09
N GLY A 59 -19.15 -10.33 16.92
CA GLY A 59 -19.80 -9.04 16.69
C GLY A 59 -18.82 -7.94 16.29
N TRP A 60 -19.04 -7.34 15.10
CA TRP A 60 -18.29 -6.25 14.45
C TRP A 60 -16.77 -6.39 14.58
N GLU A 61 -16.09 -6.81 13.51
CA GLU A 61 -14.62 -6.93 13.50
C GLU A 61 -13.99 -5.59 13.92
N GLN A 62 -13.27 -5.57 15.04
CA GLN A 62 -12.49 -4.41 15.51
C GLN A 62 -11.17 -4.32 14.75
N GLU A 63 -10.62 -3.12 14.59
CA GLU A 63 -9.33 -2.97 13.89
C GLU A 63 -8.22 -3.74 14.64
N PRO A 64 -7.57 -4.72 14.00
CA PRO A 64 -6.56 -5.53 14.66
C PRO A 64 -5.41 -4.65 15.15
N TRP A 65 -4.85 -5.02 16.30
CA TRP A 65 -3.60 -4.46 16.78
C TRP A 65 -2.46 -4.90 15.85
N LEU A 66 -1.63 -3.95 15.41
CA LEU A 66 -0.49 -4.25 14.53
C LEU A 66 0.83 -4.21 15.30
N GLN A 67 1.69 -5.21 15.10
CA GLN A 67 3.05 -5.27 15.66
C GLN A 67 3.11 -4.88 17.16
N ASN A 68 3.86 -3.83 17.49
CA ASN A 68 4.12 -3.35 18.85
C ASN A 68 3.09 -2.31 19.33
N GLU A 69 1.99 -2.10 18.61
CA GLU A 69 0.98 -1.10 18.96
C GLU A 69 0.35 -1.36 20.34
N ARG A 70 0.21 -2.62 20.77
CA ARG A 70 -0.24 -2.93 22.13
C ARG A 70 0.73 -2.43 23.19
N GLY A 71 2.03 -2.65 22.96
CA GLY A 71 3.09 -2.14 23.83
C GLY A 71 3.07 -0.61 23.88
N ALA A 72 2.84 0.05 22.73
CA ALA A 72 2.72 1.51 22.66
C ALA A 72 1.62 2.05 23.58
N TRP A 73 0.40 1.52 23.45
CA TRP A 73 -0.74 1.99 24.25
C TRP A 73 -0.65 1.54 25.71
N PHE A 74 -0.04 0.39 26.00
CA PHE A 74 0.27 -0.02 27.37
C PHE A 74 1.22 0.97 28.05
N LEU A 75 2.28 1.41 27.35
CA LEU A 75 3.19 2.43 27.88
C LEU A 75 2.49 3.76 28.11
N VAL A 76 1.62 4.22 27.21
CA VAL A 76 0.81 5.44 27.44
C VAL A 76 -0.03 5.30 28.72
N GLY A 77 -0.71 4.16 28.90
CA GLY A 77 -1.48 3.89 30.12
C GLY A 77 -0.62 3.81 31.37
N LEU A 78 0.56 3.19 31.28
CA LEU A 78 1.53 3.12 32.37
C LEU A 78 2.06 4.50 32.77
N GLY A 79 2.33 5.36 31.79
CA GLY A 79 2.74 6.74 32.01
C GLY A 79 1.69 7.54 32.79
N LEU A 80 0.41 7.37 32.46
CA LEU A 80 -0.69 7.99 33.21
C LEU A 80 -0.76 7.50 34.66
N ILE A 81 -0.54 6.20 34.90
CA ILE A 81 -0.52 5.63 36.25
C ILE A 81 0.65 6.21 37.06
N LEU A 82 1.85 6.25 36.46
CA LEU A 82 3.05 6.78 37.12
C LEU A 82 2.92 8.27 37.44
N TRP A 83 2.32 9.05 36.54
CA TRP A 83 1.96 10.44 36.81
C TRP A 83 0.96 10.55 37.96
N GLY A 84 -0.07 9.71 37.98
CA GLY A 84 -1.03 9.64 39.09
C GLY A 84 -0.39 9.24 40.42
N CYS A 85 0.64 8.39 40.43
CA CYS A 85 1.43 8.13 41.63
C CYS A 85 2.20 9.37 42.09
N GLY A 86 2.76 10.15 41.17
CA GLY A 86 3.36 11.46 41.47
C GLY A 86 2.34 12.41 42.09
N GLU A 87 1.15 12.49 41.49
CA GLU A 87 0.04 13.30 41.99
C GLU A 87 -0.41 12.89 43.39
N ALA A 88 -0.43 11.59 43.69
CA ALA A 88 -0.74 11.11 45.04
C ALA A 88 0.30 11.61 46.08
N VAL A 89 1.58 11.61 45.71
CA VAL A 89 2.66 12.14 46.56
C VAL A 89 2.54 13.65 46.70
N TRP A 90 2.22 14.39 45.62
CA TRP A 90 2.00 15.82 45.67
C TRP A 90 0.87 16.19 46.63
N ARG A 91 -0.28 15.52 46.52
CA ARG A 91 -1.43 15.76 47.42
C ARG A 91 -1.15 15.40 48.87
N TYR A 92 -0.33 14.37 49.11
CA TYR A 92 0.15 14.06 50.44
C TYR A 92 1.03 15.20 51.00
N ASN A 93 1.98 15.70 50.21
CA ASN A 93 2.86 16.80 50.60
C ASN A 93 2.06 18.08 50.89
N GLU A 94 1.13 18.46 50.00
CA GLU A 94 0.22 19.59 50.18
C GLU A 94 -0.59 19.46 51.49
N ALA A 95 -1.14 18.28 51.77
CA ALA A 95 -1.88 18.01 53.00
C ALA A 95 -1.02 18.11 54.28
N THR A 96 0.28 17.82 54.18
CA THR A 96 1.25 17.96 55.28
C THR A 96 1.86 19.37 55.40
N GLY A 97 1.50 20.30 54.51
CA GLY A 97 2.02 21.66 54.50
C GLY A 97 3.44 21.79 53.94
N VAL A 98 3.93 20.78 53.21
CA VAL A 98 5.24 20.80 52.55
C VAL A 98 5.00 21.10 51.06
N ASP A 99 4.96 22.38 50.70
CA ASP A 99 4.79 22.83 49.31
C ASP A 99 6.14 23.30 48.75
N GLN A 100 7.00 22.33 48.43
CA GLN A 100 8.36 22.59 47.93
C GLN A 100 8.54 21.96 46.56
N PHE A 101 8.82 22.78 45.56
CA PHE A 101 9.28 22.33 44.26
C PHE A 101 10.82 22.43 44.21
N PRO A 102 11.54 21.34 43.86
CA PRO A 102 11.09 19.98 43.51
C PRO A 102 10.78 19.10 44.73
N SER A 103 10.01 18.03 44.51
CA SER A 103 9.61 17.04 45.51
C SER A 103 9.71 15.59 45.00
N TYR A 104 9.42 14.62 45.87
CA TYR A 104 9.31 13.21 45.45
C TYR A 104 8.18 12.96 44.44
N ALA A 105 7.22 13.88 44.28
CA ALA A 105 6.17 13.78 43.26
C ALA A 105 6.74 13.81 41.84
N ASP A 106 7.83 14.56 41.63
CA ASP A 106 8.50 14.70 40.32
C ASP A 106 9.03 13.36 39.79
N LEU A 107 9.36 12.41 40.67
CA LEU A 107 9.74 11.05 40.26
C LEU A 107 8.61 10.34 39.51
N GLY A 108 7.34 10.61 39.83
CA GLY A 108 6.19 10.07 39.12
C GLY A 108 5.89 10.84 37.84
N TYR A 109 5.93 12.17 37.90
CA TYR A 109 5.61 13.05 36.77
C TYR A 109 6.55 12.86 35.58
N VAL A 110 7.85 12.66 35.81
CA VAL A 110 8.87 12.45 34.77
C VAL A 110 8.58 11.24 33.88
N TRP A 111 7.89 10.21 34.39
CA TRP A 111 7.68 8.99 33.60
C TRP A 111 6.63 9.11 32.52
N LEU A 112 5.61 9.96 32.68
CA LEU A 112 4.56 10.13 31.67
C LEU A 112 5.13 10.48 30.29
N PRO A 113 5.96 11.54 30.15
CA PRO A 113 6.51 11.87 28.84
C PRO A 113 7.46 10.80 28.30
N ILE A 114 8.26 10.15 29.15
CA ILE A 114 9.15 9.04 28.73
C ILE A 114 8.33 7.88 28.16
N CYS A 115 7.31 7.44 28.90
CA CYS A 115 6.45 6.33 28.49
C CYS A 115 5.67 6.66 27.22
N CYS A 116 5.11 7.87 27.10
CA CYS A 116 4.43 8.34 25.90
C CYS A 116 5.38 8.38 24.69
N PHE A 117 6.58 8.94 24.85
CA PHE A 117 7.57 9.04 23.79
C PHE A 117 8.02 7.67 23.29
N VAL A 118 8.39 6.76 24.21
CA VAL A 118 8.73 5.37 23.86
C VAL A 118 7.54 4.67 23.21
N GLY A 119 6.32 4.91 23.70
CA GLY A 119 5.09 4.41 23.09
C GLY A 119 4.93 4.88 21.64
N PHE A 120 5.20 6.15 21.34
CA PHE A 120 5.10 6.69 19.98
C PHE A 120 6.11 6.06 19.03
N LEU A 121 7.31 5.74 19.50
CA LEU A 121 8.33 5.03 18.71
C LEU A 121 7.93 3.58 18.39
N LEU A 122 7.09 2.96 19.23
CA LEU A 122 6.57 1.61 19.02
C LEU A 122 5.36 1.58 18.06
N LEU A 123 4.77 2.73 17.71
CA LEU A 123 3.64 2.78 16.80
C LEU A 123 4.05 2.31 15.39
N PRO A 124 3.20 1.51 14.69
CA PRO A 124 3.59 0.93 13.41
C PRO A 124 3.62 2.00 12.30
N SER A 125 4.79 2.24 11.70
CA SER A 125 4.98 3.19 10.58
C SER A 125 4.48 2.62 9.24
N PRO A 126 3.97 3.44 8.29
CA PRO A 126 3.51 2.94 7.00
C PRO A 126 4.69 2.55 6.10
N GLY A 127 4.95 1.24 6.02
CA GLY A 127 6.03 0.62 5.26
C GLY A 127 7.21 0.27 6.18
N ASP A 128 7.87 -0.86 5.89
CA ASP A 128 9.01 -1.38 6.67
C ASP A 128 10.31 -0.56 6.48
N ASP A 129 10.15 0.67 6.00
CA ASP A 129 11.24 1.53 5.58
C ASP A 129 11.77 2.31 6.78
N LYS A 130 12.88 1.81 7.34
CA LYS A 130 13.64 2.45 8.43
C LYS A 130 13.95 3.92 8.12
N GLN A 131 14.11 4.28 6.85
CA GLN A 131 14.41 5.65 6.44
C GLN A 131 13.24 6.60 6.68
N LYS A 132 11.99 6.16 6.43
CA LYS A 132 10.79 6.96 6.73
C LYS A 132 10.62 7.19 8.24
N ARG A 133 10.91 6.17 9.06
CA ARG A 133 10.93 6.32 10.53
C ARG A 133 11.97 7.33 10.97
N PHE A 134 13.17 7.26 10.41
CA PHE A 134 14.24 8.20 10.71
C PHE A 134 13.90 9.63 10.30
N LEU A 135 13.26 9.82 9.14
CA LEU A 135 12.77 11.13 8.72
C LEU A 135 11.69 11.68 9.65
N VAL A 136 10.82 10.84 10.23
CA VAL A 136 9.81 11.27 11.22
C VAL A 136 10.50 11.68 12.52
N PHE A 137 11.50 10.92 12.95
CA PHE A 137 12.32 11.28 14.10
C PHE A 137 13.02 12.63 13.91
N LEU A 138 13.66 12.86 12.76
CA LEU A 138 14.28 14.16 12.43
C LEU A 138 13.28 15.31 12.41
N ASP A 139 12.14 15.14 11.76
CA ASP A 139 11.07 16.14 11.73
C ASP A 139 10.57 16.49 13.15
N SER A 140 10.41 15.46 14.01
CA SER A 140 10.03 15.64 15.42
C SER A 140 11.10 16.41 16.19
N LEU A 141 12.38 16.13 15.95
CA LEU A 141 13.51 16.81 16.59
C LEU A 141 13.64 18.27 16.14
N ILE A 142 13.36 18.55 14.86
CA ILE A 142 13.31 19.90 14.29
C ILE A 142 12.20 20.72 14.96
N ALA A 143 10.98 20.19 15.03
CA ALA A 143 9.87 20.89 15.66
C ALA A 143 10.08 21.04 17.18
N MET A 144 10.64 20.02 17.84
CA MET A 144 10.99 20.08 19.26
C MET A 144 12.00 21.20 19.51
N GLY A 145 13.11 21.23 18.78
CA GLY A 145 14.11 22.29 18.90
C GLY A 145 13.52 23.67 18.56
N ALA A 146 12.57 23.74 17.61
CA ALA A 146 11.97 25.00 17.22
C ALA A 146 11.05 25.60 18.29
N LEU A 147 10.15 24.78 18.83
CA LEU A 147 9.26 25.16 19.92
C LEU A 147 10.03 25.38 21.23
N LEU A 148 11.09 24.59 21.49
CA LEU A 148 12.00 24.82 22.62
C LEU A 148 12.67 26.19 22.52
N ALA A 149 13.14 26.58 21.33
CA ALA A 149 13.72 27.90 21.14
C ALA A 149 12.70 29.02 21.47
N ILE A 150 11.45 28.87 21.01
CA ILE A 150 10.37 29.82 21.32
C ILE A 150 10.09 29.84 22.84
N GLY A 151 9.95 28.67 23.48
CA GLY A 151 9.74 28.57 24.92
C GLY A 151 10.91 29.13 25.74
N TRP A 152 12.14 28.97 25.24
CA TRP A 152 13.35 29.53 25.82
C TRP A 152 13.37 31.05 25.77
N TYR A 153 12.91 31.64 24.66
CA TYR A 153 12.75 33.09 24.53
C TYR A 153 11.66 33.64 25.45
N LEU A 154 10.53 32.95 25.58
CA LEU A 154 9.36 33.46 26.30
C LEU A 154 9.45 33.26 27.83
N LEU A 155 10.03 32.16 28.30
CA LEU A 155 9.93 31.76 29.70
C LEU A 155 11.20 31.07 30.25
N LEU A 156 11.69 30.04 29.56
CA LEU A 156 12.68 29.12 30.13
C LEU A 156 14.06 29.77 30.32
N GLY A 157 14.40 30.76 29.49
CA GLY A 157 15.65 31.49 29.62
C GLY A 157 15.73 32.28 30.93
N ALA A 158 14.64 32.90 31.36
CA ALA A 158 14.58 33.62 32.64
C ALA A 158 14.71 32.65 33.82
N LEU A 159 13.95 31.55 33.80
CA LEU A 159 14.00 30.51 34.82
C LEU A 159 15.40 29.87 34.95
N ALA A 160 16.09 29.64 33.83
CA ALA A 160 17.43 29.05 33.84
C ALA A 160 18.48 29.98 34.48
N GLN A 161 18.32 31.30 34.33
CA GLN A 161 19.24 32.31 34.84
C GLN A 161 18.94 32.74 36.28
N ASP A 162 17.82 32.31 36.85
CA ASP A 162 17.45 32.63 38.23
C ASP A 162 18.53 32.10 39.22
N PRO A 163 19.25 32.98 39.93
CA PRO A 163 20.30 32.56 40.87
C PRO A 163 19.77 31.82 42.10
N GLU A 164 18.50 32.00 42.45
CA GLU A 164 17.93 31.51 43.71
C GLU A 164 17.41 30.06 43.61
N THR A 165 17.31 29.50 42.40
CA THR A 165 16.79 28.16 42.17
C THR A 165 17.88 27.08 42.15
N THR A 166 17.59 25.91 42.76
CA THR A 166 18.53 24.78 42.78
C THR A 166 18.73 24.18 41.38
N GLY A 167 19.86 23.50 41.15
CA GLY A 167 20.14 22.85 39.86
C GLY A 167 19.08 21.81 39.44
N LEU A 168 18.47 21.13 40.41
CA LEU A 168 17.39 20.17 40.15
C LEU A 168 16.08 20.88 39.77
N SER A 169 15.72 21.97 40.46
CA SER A 169 14.57 22.82 40.10
C SER A 169 14.69 23.33 38.67
N LYS A 170 15.88 23.80 38.28
CA LYS A 170 16.16 24.27 36.92
C LYS A 170 15.99 23.15 35.90
N PHE A 171 16.57 21.97 36.17
CA PHE A 171 16.46 20.82 35.28
C PHE A 171 15.00 20.41 35.07
N LEU A 172 14.22 20.27 36.15
CA LEU A 172 12.81 19.87 36.06
C LEU A 172 11.93 20.94 35.42
N GLY A 173 12.15 22.22 35.74
CA GLY A 173 11.46 23.35 35.10
C GLY A 173 11.72 23.44 33.59
N LEU A 174 12.89 23.00 33.13
CA LEU A 174 13.21 22.84 31.71
C LEU A 174 12.64 21.55 31.11
N TYR A 175 12.63 20.47 31.88
CA TYR A 175 12.21 19.15 31.45
C TYR A 175 10.76 19.13 31.00
N TYR A 176 9.81 19.60 31.82
CA TYR A 176 8.38 19.47 31.52
C TYR A 176 8.00 20.15 30.19
N PRO A 177 8.29 21.45 29.98
CA PRO A 177 7.90 22.13 28.74
C PRO A 177 8.65 21.59 27.51
N THR A 178 9.89 21.13 27.68
CA THR A 178 10.66 20.52 26.58
C THR A 178 10.03 19.20 26.14
N THR A 179 9.64 18.35 27.09
CA THR A 179 9.04 17.05 26.78
C THR A 179 7.64 17.16 26.20
N ASP A 180 6.84 18.11 26.68
CA ASP A 180 5.52 18.46 26.13
C ASP A 180 5.60 18.78 24.63
N VAL A 181 6.49 19.71 24.31
CA VAL A 181 6.79 20.14 22.95
C VAL A 181 7.25 18.95 22.10
N ALA A 182 8.09 18.07 22.64
CA ALA A 182 8.58 16.88 21.95
C ALA A 182 7.45 15.91 21.61
N LEU A 183 6.55 15.64 22.57
CA LEU A 183 5.42 14.74 22.39
C LEU A 183 4.41 15.26 21.36
N ILE A 184 4.01 16.53 21.49
CA ILE A 184 3.06 17.17 20.56
C ILE A 184 3.64 17.17 19.15
N SER A 185 4.92 17.53 19.00
CA SER A 185 5.63 17.51 17.72
C SER A 185 5.64 16.11 17.11
N CYS A 186 6.04 15.10 17.88
CA CYS A 186 6.08 13.71 17.43
C CYS A 186 4.72 13.26 16.91
N LEU A 187 3.67 13.57 17.66
CA LEU A 187 2.32 13.17 17.30
C LEU A 187 1.77 13.90 16.07
N ILE A 188 2.04 15.20 15.92
CA ILE A 188 1.72 15.96 14.70
C ILE A 188 2.35 15.27 13.50
N PHE A 189 3.63 14.90 13.57
CA PHE A 189 4.29 14.21 12.46
C PHE A 189 3.72 12.82 12.18
N LEU A 190 3.38 12.06 13.22
CA LEU A 190 2.68 10.78 13.05
C LEU A 190 1.34 10.96 12.33
N LEU A 191 0.58 12.02 12.64
CA LEU A 191 -0.69 12.33 12.01
C LEU A 191 -0.55 12.84 10.56
N LEU A 192 0.45 13.69 10.29
CA LEU A 192 0.67 14.30 8.97
C LEU A 192 1.30 13.32 7.98
N ARG A 193 2.21 12.47 8.43
CA ARG A 193 2.96 11.51 7.60
C ARG A 193 2.37 10.11 7.59
N GLY A 194 1.36 9.83 8.42
CA GLY A 194 0.53 8.63 8.37
C GLY A 194 -0.32 8.51 7.09
N GLN A 195 0.30 8.57 5.92
CA GLN A 195 -0.35 8.52 4.61
C GLN A 195 -0.46 7.09 4.05
N GLY A 196 0.15 6.09 4.69
CA GLY A 196 -0.03 4.70 4.27
C GLY A 196 -1.36 4.12 4.73
N ARG A 197 -1.80 3.07 4.04
CA ARG A 197 -3.06 2.32 4.26
C ARG A 197 -3.33 2.04 5.75
N VAL A 198 -2.28 1.80 6.52
CA VAL A 198 -2.33 1.50 7.96
C VAL A 198 -2.83 2.67 8.83
N TYR A 199 -2.50 3.92 8.51
CA TYR A 199 -2.92 5.11 9.28
C TYR A 199 -4.21 5.74 8.77
N GLN A 200 -4.71 5.30 7.61
CA GLN A 200 -6.02 5.71 7.10
C GLN A 200 -7.19 4.95 7.77
N ALA A 201 -6.84 3.92 8.54
CA ALA A 201 -7.71 3.18 9.43
C ALA A 201 -8.33 4.14 10.46
N MET A 202 -9.65 4.02 10.63
CA MET A 202 -10.45 4.94 11.43
C MET A 202 -9.99 4.95 12.89
N ALA A 203 -9.80 3.77 13.48
CA ALA A 203 -9.49 3.66 14.91
C ALA A 203 -8.16 4.33 15.24
N ARG A 204 -7.13 4.12 14.41
CA ARG A 204 -5.80 4.73 14.62
C ARG A 204 -5.80 6.23 14.41
N ARG A 205 -6.41 6.74 13.34
CA ARG A 205 -6.37 8.18 13.06
C ARG A 205 -7.10 9.00 14.12
N TYR A 206 -8.30 8.56 14.51
CA TYR A 206 -9.08 9.27 15.53
C TYR A 206 -8.45 9.14 16.91
N SER A 207 -7.94 7.96 17.29
CA SER A 207 -7.24 7.81 18.57
C SER A 207 -6.01 8.71 18.66
N LEU A 208 -5.13 8.74 17.65
CA LEU A 208 -3.97 9.64 17.66
C LEU A 208 -4.36 11.12 17.62
N PHE A 209 -5.42 11.48 16.92
CA PHE A 209 -5.91 12.86 16.91
C PHE A 209 -6.43 13.27 18.30
N THR A 210 -7.24 12.42 18.93
CA THR A 210 -7.73 12.63 20.30
C THR A 210 -6.58 12.67 21.30
N LEU A 211 -5.59 11.79 21.16
CA LEU A 211 -4.38 11.80 21.99
C LEU A 211 -3.65 13.15 21.93
N GLY A 212 -3.61 13.76 20.74
CA GLY A 212 -2.97 15.05 20.52
C GLY A 212 -3.73 16.20 21.14
N ILE A 213 -5.06 16.18 21.05
CA ILE A 213 -5.90 17.14 21.77
C ILE A 213 -5.64 17.03 23.27
N GLY A 214 -5.58 15.80 23.80
CA GLY A 214 -5.32 15.56 25.22
C GLY A 214 -3.96 16.08 25.69
N LEU A 215 -2.91 15.82 24.91
CA LEU A 215 -1.58 16.38 25.19
C LEU A 215 -1.55 17.91 25.08
N CYS A 216 -2.22 18.52 24.10
CA CYS A 216 -2.28 19.97 24.01
C CYS A 216 -2.95 20.59 25.25
N PHE A 217 -4.04 20.01 25.77
CA PHE A 217 -4.65 20.46 27.01
C PHE A 217 -3.71 20.28 28.21
N PHE A 218 -3.08 19.10 28.32
CA PHE A 218 -2.14 18.79 29.40
C PHE A 218 -0.95 19.77 29.42
N SER A 219 -0.26 19.94 28.30
CA SER A 219 0.88 20.85 28.17
C SER A 219 0.49 22.32 28.33
N SER A 220 -0.74 22.70 27.97
CA SER A 220 -1.24 24.05 28.26
C SER A 220 -1.43 24.27 29.76
N GLY A 221 -1.84 23.22 30.50
CA GLY A 221 -1.88 23.23 31.97
C GLY A 221 -0.50 23.44 32.56
N ASP A 222 0.50 22.66 32.12
CA ASP A 222 1.90 22.80 32.57
C ASP A 222 2.46 24.20 32.28
N PHE A 223 2.20 24.76 31.09
CA PHE A 223 2.66 26.09 30.73
C PHE A 223 2.03 27.19 31.59
N LEU A 224 0.71 27.14 31.79
CA LEU A 224 0.00 28.13 32.62
C LEU A 224 0.39 28.04 34.09
N PHE A 225 0.59 26.83 34.62
CA PHE A 225 1.07 26.64 35.98
C PHE A 225 2.45 27.27 36.19
N ASN A 226 3.36 27.12 35.23
CA ASN A 226 4.67 27.77 35.28
C ASN A 226 4.60 29.30 35.19
N LEU A 227 3.61 29.86 34.48
CA LEU A 227 3.37 31.30 34.45
C LEU A 227 2.81 31.82 35.78
N GLU A 228 1.86 31.09 36.37
CA GLU A 228 1.24 31.43 37.65
C GLU A 228 2.25 31.37 38.82
N GLN A 229 3.22 30.45 38.77
CA GLN A 229 4.30 30.43 39.77
C GLN A 229 5.25 31.63 39.69
N GLN A 230 5.43 32.24 38.52
CA GLN A 230 6.34 33.36 38.33
C GLN A 230 5.69 34.72 38.58
N ALA A 231 4.41 34.87 38.24
CA ALA A 231 3.64 36.07 38.51
C ALA A 231 2.94 35.91 39.86
N GLU A 232 3.54 36.43 40.95
CA GLU A 232 2.92 36.45 42.28
C GLU A 232 1.41 36.79 42.20
N LYS A 233 0.56 35.77 42.41
CA LYS A 233 -0.90 35.85 42.49
C LYS A 233 -1.57 36.66 41.36
N LEU A 234 -1.74 36.05 40.17
CA LEU A 234 -2.98 36.34 39.42
C LEU A 234 -4.15 35.72 40.20
N ALA A 235 -4.76 36.55 41.03
CA ALA A 235 -5.71 36.20 42.07
C ALA A 235 -7.08 35.67 41.60
N ASN A 236 -7.26 35.17 40.38
CA ASN A 236 -8.56 34.66 39.91
C ASN A 236 -8.42 33.58 38.83
N GLY A 237 -8.36 32.33 39.28
CA GLY A 237 -8.71 31.14 38.49
C GLY A 237 -7.57 30.14 38.34
N ASN A 238 -7.69 28.97 38.96
CA ASN A 238 -6.82 27.83 38.74
C ASN A 238 -7.11 27.20 37.37
N LEU A 239 -6.81 27.90 36.29
CA LEU A 239 -7.02 27.39 34.94
C LEU A 239 -6.29 26.04 34.70
N PRO A 240 -5.07 25.81 35.24
CA PRO A 240 -4.42 24.50 35.22
C PRO A 240 -5.28 23.36 35.80
N ASP A 241 -6.06 23.63 36.86
CA ASP A 241 -6.91 22.62 37.51
C ASP A 241 -8.03 22.09 36.60
N TYR A 242 -8.39 22.82 35.54
CA TYR A 242 -9.31 22.33 34.50
C TYR A 242 -8.57 21.59 33.39
N LEU A 243 -7.39 22.08 33.00
CA LEU A 243 -6.67 21.62 31.82
C LEU A 243 -6.04 20.25 32.01
N TRP A 244 -5.41 19.98 33.16
CA TRP A 244 -4.81 18.66 33.41
C TRP A 244 -5.85 17.54 33.39
N PRO A 245 -6.97 17.60 34.12
CA PRO A 245 -7.99 16.54 34.08
C PRO A 245 -8.59 16.32 32.69
N ILE A 246 -8.89 17.41 31.97
CA ILE A 246 -9.38 17.33 30.58
C ILE A 246 -8.34 16.63 29.71
N GLY A 247 -7.06 17.00 29.83
CA GLY A 247 -5.95 16.39 29.11
C GLY A 247 -5.84 14.90 29.39
N LEU A 248 -5.74 14.52 30.66
CA LEU A 248 -5.59 13.12 31.12
C LEU A 248 -6.76 12.24 30.68
N VAL A 249 -8.00 12.70 30.84
CA VAL A 249 -9.19 11.95 30.37
C VAL A 249 -9.23 11.85 28.86
N THR A 250 -8.80 12.88 28.15
CA THR A 250 -8.73 12.86 26.69
C THR A 250 -7.68 11.87 26.18
N ILE A 251 -6.51 11.80 26.84
CA ILE A 251 -5.48 10.79 26.58
C ILE A 251 -6.06 9.37 26.82
N ALA A 252 -6.76 9.16 27.93
CA ALA A 252 -7.40 7.87 28.21
C ALA A 252 -8.50 7.49 27.20
N MET A 253 -9.29 8.48 26.77
CA MET A 253 -10.31 8.31 25.74
C MET A 253 -9.70 7.92 24.39
N ALA A 254 -8.50 8.41 24.08
CA ALA A 254 -7.78 8.01 22.87
C ALA A 254 -7.49 6.49 22.87
N GLY A 255 -7.08 5.94 24.01
CA GLY A 255 -6.90 4.49 24.19
C GLY A 255 -8.20 3.71 24.02
N TYR A 256 -9.30 4.22 24.58
CA TYR A 256 -10.63 3.63 24.38
C TYR A 256 -11.08 3.66 22.92
N LEU A 257 -10.92 4.80 22.22
CA LEU A 257 -11.25 4.94 20.80
C LEU A 257 -10.48 3.95 19.93
N ARG A 258 -9.19 3.70 20.26
CA ARG A 258 -8.39 2.72 19.54
C ARG A 258 -8.94 1.30 19.66
N TYR A 259 -9.48 0.95 20.82
CA TYR A 259 -10.07 -0.36 21.09
C TYR A 259 -11.52 -0.48 20.58
N ALA A 260 -12.33 0.57 20.71
CA ALA A 260 -13.78 0.53 20.49
C ALA A 260 -14.19 0.77 19.03
N LEU A 261 -13.38 1.46 18.22
CA LEU A 261 -13.76 1.79 16.85
C LEU A 261 -13.71 0.56 15.92
N PRO A 262 -14.73 0.38 15.05
CA PRO A 262 -14.85 -0.79 14.18
C PRO A 262 -13.83 -0.77 13.04
N MET A 263 -13.60 -1.95 12.44
CA MET A 263 -12.74 -2.11 11.29
C MET A 263 -13.21 -1.28 10.10
N THR A 264 -12.30 -0.50 9.56
CA THR A 264 -12.56 0.23 8.31
C THR A 264 -12.56 -0.76 7.14
N SER A 265 -13.63 -0.77 6.33
CA SER A 265 -13.72 -1.61 5.13
C SER A 265 -12.58 -1.31 4.15
N GLU A 266 -12.06 -2.37 3.51
CA GLU A 266 -11.03 -2.33 2.46
C GLU A 266 -11.37 -1.33 1.34
N GLU A 267 -12.62 -1.24 0.94
CA GLU A 267 -13.07 -0.29 -0.10
C GLU A 267 -12.95 1.17 0.36
N VAL A 268 -13.23 1.44 1.64
CA VAL A 268 -13.13 2.78 2.22
C VAL A 268 -11.66 3.17 2.39
N LEU A 269 -10.81 2.21 2.79
CA LEU A 269 -9.35 2.37 2.82
C LEU A 269 -8.80 2.68 1.43
N GLY A 270 -9.19 1.90 0.40
CA GLY A 270 -8.79 2.13 -0.99
C GLY A 270 -9.22 3.49 -1.53
N LYS A 271 -10.48 3.89 -1.30
CA LYS A 271 -10.99 5.21 -1.70
C LYS A 271 -10.28 6.36 -0.99
N ARG A 272 -9.97 6.22 0.31
CA ARG A 272 -9.20 7.23 1.06
C ARG A 272 -7.76 7.32 0.55
N GLN A 273 -7.15 6.19 0.24
CA GLN A 273 -5.78 6.13 -0.27
C GLN A 273 -5.70 6.81 -1.63
N GLN A 274 -6.64 6.48 -2.52
CA GLN A 274 -6.73 7.09 -3.84
C GLN A 274 -6.99 8.61 -3.75
N ARG A 275 -7.92 9.06 -2.90
CA ARG A 275 -8.12 10.50 -2.66
C ARG A 275 -6.89 11.21 -2.10
N THR A 276 -6.10 10.57 -1.26
CA THR A 276 -4.84 11.14 -0.73
C THR A 276 -3.77 11.21 -1.82
N LEU A 277 -3.70 10.21 -2.69
CA LEU A 277 -2.77 10.19 -3.84
C LEU A 277 -3.17 11.23 -4.91
N GLU A 278 -4.47 11.39 -5.17
CA GLU A 278 -5.02 12.39 -6.10
C GLU A 278 -4.91 13.81 -5.56
N ARG A 279 -5.04 14.02 -4.24
CA ARG A 279 -4.76 15.30 -3.56
C ARG A 279 -3.26 15.60 -3.41
N ARG A 280 -2.45 15.23 -4.41
CA ARG A 280 -1.03 15.59 -4.54
C ARG A 280 -0.78 17.09 -4.79
N SER A 281 -1.75 17.96 -4.53
CA SER A 281 -1.58 19.41 -4.57
C SER A 281 -1.03 19.90 -3.23
N LEU A 282 0.28 20.19 -3.17
CA LEU A 282 0.96 20.97 -2.11
C LEU A 282 0.26 20.92 -0.75
N GLY A 283 0.33 19.77 -0.08
CA GLY A 283 -0.36 19.60 1.18
C GLY A 283 0.18 20.60 2.21
N LEU A 284 -0.70 21.37 2.87
CA LEU A 284 -0.36 22.21 4.03
C LEU A 284 0.52 21.47 5.05
N ALA A 285 0.34 20.14 5.16
CA ALA A 285 1.19 19.23 5.94
C ALA A 285 2.70 19.26 5.59
N GLN A 286 3.06 19.41 4.31
CA GLN A 286 4.45 19.56 3.88
C GLN A 286 5.01 20.96 4.18
N LEU A 287 4.13 21.97 4.30
CA LEU A 287 4.50 23.35 4.64
C LEU A 287 4.70 23.54 6.14
N ILE A 288 4.07 22.74 7.01
CA ILE A 288 4.17 22.87 8.47
C ILE A 288 5.62 22.90 8.98
N PRO A 289 6.53 21.99 8.58
CA PRO A 289 7.93 22.06 9.01
C PRO A 289 8.62 23.35 8.56
N TYR A 290 8.36 23.80 7.33
CA TYR A 290 8.93 25.03 6.80
C TYR A 290 8.34 26.28 7.48
N ALA A 291 7.06 26.25 7.85
CA ALA A 291 6.40 27.30 8.61
C ALA A 291 6.96 27.40 10.04
N LEU A 292 7.20 26.26 10.71
CA LEU A 292 7.87 26.23 12.02
C LEU A 292 9.30 26.76 11.95
N ILE A 293 10.04 26.44 10.89
CA ILE A 293 11.38 26.98 10.65
C ILE A 293 11.33 28.48 10.39
N ALA A 294 10.39 28.95 9.55
CA ALA A 294 10.21 30.38 9.30
C ALA A 294 9.87 31.12 10.59
N LEU A 295 8.99 30.58 11.43
CA LEU A 295 8.66 31.12 12.74
C LEU A 295 9.89 31.19 13.66
N LEU A 296 10.73 30.14 13.68
CA LEU A 296 11.97 30.13 14.43
C LEU A 296 12.97 31.19 13.93
N PHE A 297 13.12 31.36 12.62
CA PHE A 297 13.95 32.42 12.05
C PHE A 297 13.42 33.82 12.39
N ILE A 298 12.10 34.01 12.42
CA ILE A 298 11.48 35.26 12.87
C ILE A 298 11.79 35.48 14.35
N ALA A 299 11.63 34.47 15.20
CA ALA A 299 11.94 34.56 16.63
C ALA A 299 13.43 34.89 16.87
N LEU A 300 14.35 34.28 16.11
CA LEU A 300 15.77 34.61 16.12
C LEU A 300 16.02 36.05 15.69
N ALA A 301 15.41 36.50 14.59
CA ALA A 301 15.56 37.86 14.11
C ALA A 301 15.09 38.88 15.15
N VAL A 302 13.92 38.64 15.76
CA VAL A 302 13.40 39.47 16.85
C VAL A 302 14.35 39.45 18.04
N ASN A 303 14.85 38.29 18.48
CA ASN A 303 15.77 38.18 19.63
C ASN A 303 17.12 38.88 19.41
N VAL A 304 17.68 38.80 18.19
CA VAL A 304 18.93 39.48 17.82
C VAL A 304 18.73 41.00 17.72
N LEU A 305 17.57 41.44 17.25
CA LEU A 305 17.21 42.86 17.12
C LEU A 305 16.76 43.50 18.44
N SER A 306 16.28 42.72 19.40
CA SER A 306 15.98 43.20 20.75
C SER A 306 17.24 43.77 21.40
N LEU A 307 17.15 44.93 22.05
CA LEU A 307 18.28 45.57 22.76
C LEU A 307 18.23 45.30 24.28
N ASP A 308 17.32 44.44 24.74
CA ASP A 308 17.14 44.13 26.15
C ASP A 308 18.35 43.41 26.75
N ALA A 309 18.97 44.05 27.76
CA ALA A 309 20.16 43.54 28.44
C ALA A 309 19.94 42.17 29.11
N GLY A 310 18.73 41.92 29.65
CA GLY A 310 18.37 40.62 30.24
C GLY A 310 18.29 39.48 29.22
N GLN A 311 17.95 39.79 27.97
CA GLN A 311 17.91 38.78 26.91
C GLN A 311 19.31 38.42 26.39
N VAL A 312 20.30 39.32 26.49
CA VAL A 312 21.67 39.10 25.97
C VAL A 312 22.32 37.85 26.59
N SER A 313 22.16 37.63 27.89
CA SER A 313 22.72 36.47 28.60
C SER A 313 22.13 35.13 28.16
N ILE A 314 20.90 35.14 27.62
CA ILE A 314 20.13 33.96 27.22
C ILE A 314 20.39 33.61 25.73
N ARG A 315 20.94 34.54 24.94
CA ARG A 315 21.20 34.41 23.49
C ARG A 315 22.09 33.23 23.08
N PRO A 316 23.19 32.90 23.79
CA PRO A 316 24.09 31.85 23.33
C PRO A 316 23.40 30.48 23.20
N VAL A 317 22.56 30.14 24.18
CA VAL A 317 21.80 28.87 24.17
C VAL A 317 20.80 28.87 23.02
N PHE A 318 20.06 29.98 22.83
CA PHE A 318 19.11 30.13 21.74
C PHE A 318 19.78 30.01 20.35
N MET A 319 20.97 30.62 20.17
CA MET A 319 21.76 30.49 18.94
C MET A 319 22.22 29.06 18.70
N ILE A 320 22.73 28.35 19.71
CA ILE A 320 23.17 26.96 19.59
C ILE A 320 21.99 26.07 19.19
N VAL A 321 20.84 26.20 19.86
CA VAL A 321 19.63 25.44 19.53
C VAL A 321 19.19 25.73 18.09
N THR A 322 19.22 26.99 17.66
CA THR A 322 18.89 27.38 16.28
C THR A 322 19.84 26.74 15.27
N ILE A 323 21.16 26.78 15.51
CA ILE A 323 22.15 26.15 14.63
C ILE A 323 21.90 24.64 14.52
N ILE A 324 21.62 23.96 15.64
CA ILE A 324 21.30 22.53 15.66
C ILE A 324 20.04 22.25 14.83
N VAL A 325 18.97 23.04 15.01
CA VAL A 325 17.72 22.90 14.23
C VAL A 325 18.00 23.09 12.74
N VAL A 326 18.74 24.13 12.35
CA VAL A 326 19.12 24.37 10.94
C VAL A 326 19.93 23.20 10.38
N ALA A 327 20.90 22.67 11.12
CA ALA A 327 21.69 21.51 10.70
C ALA A 327 20.82 20.26 10.50
N LEU A 328 19.86 20.01 11.40
CA LEU A 328 18.89 18.91 11.27
C LEU A 328 17.99 19.08 10.05
N VAL A 329 17.55 20.30 9.74
CA VAL A 329 16.76 20.62 8.55
C VAL A 329 17.55 20.33 7.28
N VAL A 330 18.81 20.76 7.22
CA VAL A 330 19.69 20.49 6.07
C VAL A 330 19.87 18.98 5.89
N LEU A 331 20.15 18.24 6.97
CA LEU A 331 20.27 16.79 6.93
C LEU A 331 18.97 16.14 6.42
N ARG A 332 17.82 16.56 6.94
CA ARG A 332 16.50 16.09 6.51
C ARG A 332 16.25 16.39 5.04
N GLN A 333 16.66 17.56 4.54
CA GLN A 333 16.51 17.93 3.14
C GLN A 333 17.37 17.06 2.22
N ILE A 334 18.62 16.79 2.60
CA ILE A 334 19.52 15.89 1.86
C ILE A 334 18.91 14.49 1.76
N LEU A 335 18.38 13.95 2.86
CA LEU A 335 17.75 12.63 2.88
C LEU A 335 16.48 12.59 2.02
N THR A 336 15.69 13.67 2.04
CA THR A 336 14.48 13.78 1.21
C THR A 336 14.81 13.83 -0.28
N ILE A 337 15.87 14.54 -0.66
CA ILE A 337 16.34 14.60 -2.06
C ILE A 337 16.80 13.22 -2.52
N ARG A 338 17.58 12.51 -1.70
CA ARG A 338 18.01 11.13 -2.00
C ARG A 338 16.83 10.18 -2.17
N ASP A 339 15.79 10.32 -1.35
CA ASP A 339 14.57 9.53 -1.51
C ASP A 339 13.82 9.91 -2.79
N ASN A 340 13.76 11.19 -3.13
CA ASN A 340 13.13 11.63 -4.36
C ASN A 340 13.84 11.07 -5.60
N GLU A 341 15.17 11.05 -5.62
CA GLU A 341 15.97 10.44 -6.69
C GLU A 341 15.72 8.94 -6.80
N ARG A 342 15.69 8.21 -5.67
CA ARG A 342 15.35 6.78 -5.64
C ARG A 342 13.95 6.51 -6.18
N LEU A 343 12.95 7.28 -5.75
CA LEU A 343 11.59 7.15 -6.25
C LEU A 343 11.50 7.49 -7.74
N ALA A 344 12.21 8.51 -8.21
CA ALA A 344 12.26 8.87 -9.63
C ALA A 344 12.89 7.75 -10.47
N ALA A 345 13.96 7.11 -9.99
CA ALA A 345 14.58 5.97 -10.65
C ALA A 345 13.63 4.76 -10.73
N LEU A 346 12.91 4.46 -9.65
CA LEU A 346 11.90 3.39 -9.63
C LEU A 346 10.75 3.68 -10.59
N GLN A 347 10.28 4.92 -10.65
CA GLN A 347 9.24 5.33 -11.60
C GLN A 347 9.72 5.16 -13.04
N ALA A 348 10.94 5.61 -13.36
CA ALA A 348 11.52 5.43 -14.69
C ALA A 348 11.63 3.94 -15.08
N GLN A 349 11.97 3.07 -14.12
CA GLN A 349 12.00 1.62 -14.36
C GLN A 349 10.61 1.05 -14.63
N SER A 350 9.59 1.46 -13.87
CA SER A 350 8.21 1.01 -14.08
C SER A 350 7.64 1.45 -15.43
N ILE A 351 7.96 2.68 -15.88
CA ILE A 351 7.56 3.19 -17.19
C ILE A 351 8.22 2.35 -18.30
N LYS A 352 9.52 2.04 -18.16
CA LYS A 352 10.23 1.16 -19.11
C LYS A 352 9.59 -0.22 -19.20
N GLN A 353 9.16 -0.80 -18.08
CA GLN A 353 8.47 -2.11 -18.08
C GLN A 353 7.14 -2.05 -18.83
N ILE A 354 6.35 -0.98 -18.61
CA ILE A 354 5.08 -0.77 -19.32
C ILE A 354 5.32 -0.59 -20.82
N GLU A 355 6.32 0.19 -21.21
CA GLU A 355 6.69 0.36 -22.63
C GLU A 355 7.13 -0.95 -23.28
N GLN A 356 7.92 -1.78 -22.57
CA GLN A 356 8.31 -3.10 -23.06
C GLN A 356 7.10 -4.02 -23.24
N GLN A 357 6.18 -4.04 -22.27
CA GLN A 357 4.94 -4.81 -22.39
C GLN A 357 4.08 -4.34 -23.56
N ALA A 358 3.94 -3.03 -23.75
CA ALA A 358 3.22 -2.47 -24.88
C ALA A 358 3.85 -2.89 -26.22
N ARG A 359 5.18 -2.82 -26.36
CA ARG A 359 5.89 -3.28 -27.57
C ARG A 359 5.66 -4.76 -27.85
N LEU A 360 5.78 -5.62 -26.84
CA LEU A 360 5.54 -7.06 -26.99
C LEU A 360 4.10 -7.37 -27.41
N ILE A 361 3.12 -6.63 -26.87
CA ILE A 361 1.71 -6.76 -27.28
C ILE A 361 1.54 -6.33 -28.75
N THR A 362 2.13 -5.21 -29.16
CA THR A 362 2.07 -4.75 -30.55
C THR A 362 2.72 -5.75 -31.52
N GLU A 363 3.88 -6.30 -31.18
CA GLU A 363 4.56 -7.31 -31.99
C GLU A 363 3.73 -8.58 -32.14
N ARG A 364 3.12 -9.07 -31.05
CA ARG A 364 2.17 -10.19 -31.08
C ARG A 364 0.95 -9.90 -31.93
N ASN A 365 0.41 -8.69 -31.86
CA ASN A 365 -0.74 -8.31 -32.69
C ASN A 365 -0.39 -8.30 -34.18
N ILE A 366 0.79 -7.80 -34.56
CA ILE A 366 1.26 -7.83 -35.95
C ILE A 366 1.43 -9.28 -36.43
N GLU A 367 2.08 -10.13 -35.63
CA GLU A 367 2.26 -11.57 -35.94
C GLU A 367 0.91 -12.28 -36.14
N LEU A 368 -0.09 -11.94 -35.31
CA LEU A 368 -1.44 -12.46 -35.43
C LEU A 368 -2.17 -11.96 -36.69
N GLU A 369 -2.06 -10.66 -37.01
CA GLU A 369 -2.65 -10.08 -38.22
C GLU A 369 -2.07 -10.70 -39.49
N GLU A 370 -0.74 -10.85 -39.57
CA GLU A 370 -0.06 -11.53 -40.67
C GLU A 370 -0.49 -13.00 -40.78
N GLY A 371 -0.58 -13.70 -39.65
CA GLY A 371 -1.04 -15.08 -39.60
C GLY A 371 -2.49 -15.24 -40.09
N ILE A 372 -3.40 -14.35 -39.68
CA ILE A 372 -4.80 -14.34 -40.15
C ILE A 372 -4.87 -14.03 -41.64
N ALA A 373 -4.11 -13.04 -42.12
CA ALA A 373 -4.06 -12.68 -43.54
C ALA A 373 -3.58 -13.87 -44.40
N HIS A 374 -2.54 -14.59 -43.94
CA HIS A 374 -2.04 -15.79 -44.60
C HIS A 374 -3.09 -16.91 -44.64
N LEU A 375 -3.76 -17.20 -43.52
CA LEU A 375 -4.83 -18.20 -43.47
C LEU A 375 -5.99 -17.85 -44.41
N LYS A 376 -6.40 -16.57 -44.44
CA LYS A 376 -7.44 -16.09 -45.35
C LYS A 376 -7.03 -16.27 -46.81
N ALA A 377 -5.78 -15.99 -47.17
CA ALA A 377 -5.27 -16.20 -48.52
C ALA A 377 -5.31 -17.68 -48.93
N VAL A 378 -4.90 -18.60 -48.04
CA VAL A 378 -4.96 -20.04 -48.29
C VAL A 378 -6.40 -20.53 -48.44
N GLN A 379 -7.31 -20.08 -47.58
CA GLN A 379 -8.73 -20.42 -47.68
C GLN A 379 -9.34 -19.90 -48.99
N THR A 380 -8.98 -18.70 -49.43
CA THR A 380 -9.41 -18.15 -50.72
C THR A 380 -8.88 -18.98 -51.89
N SER A 381 -7.62 -19.42 -51.83
CA SER A 381 -7.03 -20.29 -52.85
C SER A 381 -7.72 -21.66 -52.91
N LEU A 382 -8.09 -22.24 -51.76
CA LEU A 382 -8.86 -23.48 -51.66
C LEU A 382 -10.27 -23.31 -52.26
N ALA A 383 -10.95 -22.21 -51.95
CA ALA A 383 -12.27 -21.89 -52.49
C ALA A 383 -12.25 -21.72 -54.02
N ASN A 384 -11.17 -21.16 -54.57
CA ASN A 384 -10.95 -21.00 -56.01
C ASN A 384 -10.50 -22.30 -56.72
N GLY A 385 -10.51 -23.45 -56.04
CA GLY A 385 -10.24 -24.77 -56.64
C GLY A 385 -8.77 -25.21 -56.61
N ASN A 386 -7.85 -24.43 -56.03
CA ASN A 386 -6.46 -24.87 -55.84
C ASN A 386 -6.35 -25.74 -54.58
N LEU A 387 -6.72 -27.03 -54.73
CA LEU A 387 -6.71 -28.02 -53.65
C LEU A 387 -5.30 -28.39 -53.13
N ARG A 388 -4.23 -27.87 -53.75
CA ARG A 388 -2.85 -28.06 -53.31
C ARG A 388 -2.36 -26.95 -52.38
N ALA A 389 -3.11 -25.85 -52.21
CA ALA A 389 -2.75 -24.80 -51.27
C ALA A 389 -2.69 -25.35 -49.84
N ARG A 390 -1.64 -24.98 -49.10
CA ARG A 390 -1.42 -25.39 -47.71
C ARG A 390 -1.00 -24.17 -46.90
N ALA A 391 -1.53 -24.05 -45.69
CA ALA A 391 -1.10 -23.02 -44.76
C ALA A 391 0.18 -23.46 -44.06
N GLN A 392 1.17 -22.57 -44.00
CA GLN A 392 2.51 -22.85 -43.46
C GLN A 392 2.85 -21.88 -42.32
N LEU A 393 2.08 -21.93 -41.23
CA LEU A 393 2.44 -21.24 -39.99
C LEU A 393 3.26 -22.19 -39.13
N LYS A 394 4.52 -21.83 -38.83
CA LYS A 394 5.48 -22.71 -38.15
C LYS A 394 5.37 -22.67 -36.61
N GLN A 395 4.74 -21.65 -36.02
CA GLN A 395 4.54 -21.46 -34.58
C GLN A 395 3.43 -20.41 -34.32
N GLY A 396 2.82 -20.42 -33.11
CA GLY A 396 1.86 -19.39 -32.65
C GLY A 396 0.44 -19.89 -32.38
N VAL A 397 -0.43 -19.02 -31.83
CA VAL A 397 -1.83 -19.33 -31.44
C VAL A 397 -2.67 -19.82 -32.62
N LEU A 398 -2.27 -19.50 -33.85
CA LEU A 398 -2.95 -19.87 -35.10
C LEU A 398 -2.49 -21.23 -35.68
N TRP A 399 -1.58 -21.93 -35.00
CA TRP A 399 -1.06 -23.21 -35.47
C TRP A 399 -2.15 -24.30 -35.49
N ASP A 400 -2.99 -24.37 -34.46
CA ASP A 400 -4.11 -25.31 -34.42
C ASP A 400 -5.13 -25.06 -35.56
N LEU A 401 -5.35 -23.79 -35.89
CA LEU A 401 -6.18 -23.39 -37.03
C LEU A 401 -5.56 -23.80 -38.37
N THR A 402 -4.24 -23.75 -38.49
CA THR A 402 -3.48 -24.17 -39.68
C THR A 402 -3.62 -25.68 -39.89
N GLY A 403 -3.48 -26.47 -38.82
CA GLY A 403 -3.62 -27.92 -38.86
C GLY A 403 -5.01 -28.36 -39.32
N SER A 404 -6.05 -27.76 -38.74
CA SER A 404 -7.44 -28.06 -39.13
C SER A 404 -7.75 -27.66 -40.58
N LEU A 405 -7.26 -26.51 -41.06
CA LEU A 405 -7.43 -26.07 -42.45
C LEU A 405 -6.74 -27.02 -43.45
N ASN A 406 -5.51 -27.46 -43.16
CA ASN A 406 -4.79 -28.40 -44.01
C ASN A 406 -5.46 -29.79 -44.06
N LEU A 407 -6.02 -30.26 -42.94
CA LEU A 407 -6.81 -31.50 -42.91
C LEU A 407 -8.09 -31.40 -43.73
N LEU A 408 -8.78 -30.26 -43.68
CA LEU A 408 -9.95 -29.99 -44.51
C LEU A 408 -9.58 -30.03 -46.00
N ALA A 409 -8.49 -29.35 -46.38
CA ALA A 409 -7.99 -29.37 -47.75
C ALA A 409 -7.68 -30.80 -48.25
N ASP A 410 -7.08 -31.65 -47.41
CA ASP A 410 -6.80 -33.05 -47.75
C ASP A 410 -8.09 -33.87 -47.94
N ARG A 411 -9.09 -33.67 -47.08
CA ARG A 411 -10.40 -34.31 -47.22
C ARG A 411 -11.13 -33.89 -48.49
N LEU A 412 -11.14 -32.60 -48.83
CA LEU A 412 -11.73 -32.10 -50.07
C LEU A 412 -11.03 -32.68 -51.30
N MET A 413 -9.70 -32.78 -51.26
CA MET A 413 -8.92 -33.38 -52.35
C MET A 413 -9.27 -34.86 -52.54
N LYS A 414 -9.34 -35.63 -51.46
CA LYS A 414 -9.78 -37.04 -51.49
C LYS A 414 -11.21 -37.20 -51.98
N GLN A 415 -12.13 -36.34 -51.56
CA GLN A 415 -13.53 -36.37 -52.00
C GLN A 415 -13.63 -36.06 -53.51
N GLY A 416 -12.93 -35.03 -54.00
CA GLY A 416 -12.89 -34.70 -55.42
C GLY A 416 -12.28 -35.81 -56.28
N GLN A 417 -11.23 -36.48 -55.79
CA GLN A 417 -10.67 -37.67 -56.43
C GLN A 417 -11.67 -38.83 -56.45
N SER A 418 -12.37 -39.08 -55.33
CA SER A 418 -13.38 -40.12 -55.24
C SER A 418 -14.53 -39.88 -56.20
N THR A 419 -15.02 -38.65 -56.35
CA THR A 419 -16.07 -38.31 -57.31
C THR A 419 -15.63 -38.55 -58.74
N ARG A 420 -14.41 -38.09 -59.11
CA ARG A 420 -13.84 -38.35 -60.45
C ARG A 420 -13.65 -39.83 -60.71
N TYR A 421 -13.20 -40.58 -59.71
CA TYR A 421 -13.03 -42.01 -59.81
C TYR A 421 -14.36 -42.74 -59.99
N ILE A 422 -15.42 -42.35 -59.27
CA ILE A 422 -16.78 -42.87 -59.46
C ILE A 422 -17.31 -42.53 -60.85
N GLU A 423 -17.07 -41.32 -61.34
CA GLU A 423 -17.49 -40.90 -62.69
C GLU A 423 -16.77 -41.70 -63.78
N GLN A 424 -15.45 -41.91 -63.63
CA GLN A 424 -14.66 -42.78 -64.51
C GLN A 424 -15.15 -44.24 -64.45
N MET A 425 -15.47 -44.76 -63.26
CA MET A 425 -16.03 -46.09 -63.05
C MET A 425 -17.39 -46.23 -63.74
N LYS A 426 -18.26 -45.22 -63.63
CA LYS A 426 -19.57 -45.21 -64.29
C LYS A 426 -19.43 -45.24 -65.81
N ILE A 427 -18.54 -44.41 -66.38
CA ILE A 427 -18.26 -44.40 -67.82
C ILE A 427 -17.75 -45.76 -68.28
N ALA A 428 -16.79 -46.34 -67.55
CA ALA A 428 -16.23 -47.64 -67.91
C ALA A 428 -17.25 -48.78 -67.79
N LEU A 429 -18.14 -48.76 -66.79
CA LEU A 429 -19.24 -49.72 -66.65
C LEU A 429 -20.27 -49.59 -67.78
N ASP A 430 -20.60 -48.37 -68.19
CA ASP A 430 -21.54 -48.13 -69.30
C ASP A 430 -20.94 -48.63 -70.63
N ASP A 431 -19.68 -48.30 -70.91
CA ASP A 431 -18.94 -48.80 -72.07
C ASP A 431 -18.87 -50.33 -72.08
N LEU A 432 -18.62 -50.95 -70.92
CA LEU A 432 -18.59 -52.41 -70.79
C LEU A 432 -19.98 -53.02 -71.05
N SER A 433 -21.04 -52.43 -70.51
CA SER A 433 -22.42 -52.90 -70.74
C SER A 433 -22.79 -52.84 -72.22
N GLN A 434 -22.43 -51.76 -72.92
CA GLN A 434 -22.67 -51.62 -74.35
C GLN A 434 -21.91 -52.68 -75.17
N GLU A 435 -20.66 -53.00 -74.81
CA GLU A 435 -19.89 -54.06 -75.48
C GLU A 435 -20.44 -55.46 -75.20
N VAL A 436 -20.91 -55.74 -73.98
CA VAL A 436 -21.58 -57.01 -73.66
C VAL A 436 -22.87 -57.17 -74.48
N GLU A 437 -23.64 -56.10 -74.66
CA GLU A 437 -24.81 -56.13 -75.56
C GLU A 437 -24.45 -56.37 -77.02
N ARG A 438 -23.36 -55.78 -77.51
CA ARG A 438 -22.86 -56.01 -78.88
C ARG A 438 -22.47 -57.46 -79.10
N VAL A 439 -21.77 -58.07 -78.15
CA VAL A 439 -21.42 -59.50 -78.19
C VAL A 439 -22.65 -60.37 -78.21
N ARG A 440 -23.67 -60.04 -77.41
CA ARG A 440 -24.96 -60.75 -77.39
C ARG A 440 -25.69 -60.69 -78.74
N ARG A 441 -25.47 -59.65 -79.54
CA ARG A 441 -26.00 -59.49 -80.91
C ARG A 441 -25.12 -60.11 -82.00
N GLY A 442 -24.06 -60.85 -81.62
CA GLY A 442 -23.22 -61.62 -82.54
C GLY A 442 -21.90 -60.94 -82.97
N ALA A 443 -21.51 -59.81 -82.35
CA ALA A 443 -20.25 -59.13 -82.64
C ALA A 443 -19.07 -59.68 -81.81
N ALA A 444 -17.84 -59.47 -82.30
CA ALA A 444 -16.62 -59.84 -81.56
C ALA A 444 -16.36 -58.87 -80.39
N PHE A 445 -16.07 -59.39 -79.21
CA PHE A 445 -15.81 -58.58 -78.00
C PHE A 445 -14.50 -57.79 -78.12
N GLN A 446 -14.55 -56.49 -77.85
CA GLN A 446 -13.35 -55.66 -77.66
C GLN A 446 -13.44 -54.93 -76.33
N LEU A 447 -12.39 -55.01 -75.50
CA LEU A 447 -12.36 -54.33 -74.22
C LEU A 447 -12.20 -52.80 -74.43
N PRO A 448 -13.15 -51.96 -73.97
CA PRO A 448 -13.03 -50.52 -74.07
C PRO A 448 -11.78 -49.98 -73.38
N ALA A 449 -11.16 -48.93 -73.93
CA ALA A 449 -9.95 -48.32 -73.36
C ALA A 449 -10.19 -47.73 -71.96
N SER A 450 -11.41 -47.26 -71.68
CA SER A 450 -11.89 -46.79 -70.36
C SER A 450 -11.82 -47.88 -69.28
N CYS A 451 -12.01 -49.14 -69.65
CA CYS A 451 -11.97 -50.29 -68.73
C CYS A 451 -10.54 -50.76 -68.38
N ARG A 452 -9.50 -50.32 -69.12
CA ARG A 452 -8.12 -50.74 -68.86
C ARG A 452 -7.49 -50.08 -67.64
N ASN A 453 -7.96 -48.90 -67.28
CA ASN A 453 -7.37 -48.08 -66.22
C ASN A 453 -8.04 -48.28 -64.84
N ILE A 454 -9.04 -49.16 -64.76
CA ILE A 454 -9.80 -49.44 -63.54
C ILE A 454 -9.60 -50.91 -63.17
N PRO A 455 -8.79 -51.20 -62.14
CA PRO A 455 -8.41 -52.58 -61.80
C PRO A 455 -9.59 -53.47 -61.39
N GLU A 456 -10.69 -52.89 -60.92
CA GLU A 456 -11.89 -53.60 -60.45
C GLU A 456 -12.73 -54.18 -61.60
N ILE A 457 -12.57 -53.67 -62.83
CA ILE A 457 -13.35 -54.13 -63.99
C ILE A 457 -12.73 -55.38 -64.64
N LEU A 458 -11.41 -55.57 -64.52
CA LEU A 458 -10.71 -56.74 -65.07
C LEU A 458 -11.22 -58.09 -64.53
N PRO A 459 -11.45 -58.26 -63.21
CA PRO A 459 -12.03 -59.48 -62.66
C PRO A 459 -13.46 -59.77 -63.13
N LEU A 460 -14.27 -58.73 -63.35
CA LEU A 460 -15.65 -58.86 -63.86
C LEU A 460 -15.69 -59.40 -65.29
N VAL A 461 -14.78 -58.91 -66.14
CA VAL A 461 -14.59 -59.44 -67.51
C VAL A 461 -14.15 -60.91 -67.48
N TYR A 462 -13.33 -61.29 -66.50
CA TYR A 462 -12.87 -62.66 -66.30
C TYR A 462 -14.01 -63.61 -65.87
N ALA A 463 -14.87 -63.17 -64.95
CA ALA A 463 -16.00 -63.95 -64.43
C ALA A 463 -17.13 -64.16 -65.46
N LEU A 464 -17.33 -63.21 -66.38
CA LEU A 464 -18.34 -63.31 -67.45
C LEU A 464 -17.95 -64.27 -68.59
N GLY A 465 -16.75 -64.88 -68.55
CA GLY A 465 -16.31 -65.87 -69.54
C GLY A 465 -16.04 -65.29 -70.95
N LEU A 466 -16.01 -63.96 -71.08
CA LEU A 466 -15.88 -63.22 -72.35
C LEU A 466 -14.49 -63.33 -73.00
N GLN A 467 -13.58 -64.13 -72.43
CA GLN A 467 -12.22 -64.32 -72.95
C GLN A 467 -12.12 -65.33 -74.09
N LYS A 468 -13.14 -66.17 -74.31
CA LYS A 468 -13.14 -67.09 -75.46
C LYS A 468 -13.68 -66.43 -76.71
N LEU A 469 -12.91 -65.47 -77.24
CA LEU A 469 -12.83 -65.10 -78.67
C LEU A 469 -11.76 -64.00 -78.82
N SER A 470 -10.49 -64.40 -78.71
CA SER A 470 -9.42 -63.69 -79.41
C SER A 470 -8.32 -64.70 -79.77
N PRO A 471 -8.03 -64.88 -81.07
CA PRO A 471 -6.83 -65.57 -81.50
C PRO A 471 -5.59 -64.70 -81.22
N GLN A 472 -4.59 -65.34 -80.61
CA GLN A 472 -3.16 -65.07 -80.76
C GLN A 472 -2.60 -63.73 -80.25
N GLN A 473 -1.94 -63.80 -79.09
CA GLN A 473 -0.64 -63.16 -78.90
C GLN A 473 0.41 -63.84 -79.81
N PRO A 474 1.29 -63.04 -80.41
CA PRO A 474 2.74 -63.23 -80.22
C PRO A 474 3.40 -61.85 -80.02
N GLN A 475 4.57 -61.64 -79.43
CA GLN A 475 5.60 -62.42 -78.75
C GLN A 475 6.48 -61.35 -78.06
N ARG A 476 7.04 -61.64 -76.88
CA ARG A 476 8.16 -60.86 -76.32
C ARG A 476 9.41 -61.04 -77.20
N GLN A 477 10.18 -59.98 -77.41
CA GLN A 477 11.65 -60.08 -77.47
C GLN A 477 12.34 -58.83 -76.89
N PRO A 478 13.57 -58.99 -76.34
CA PRO A 478 14.20 -58.07 -75.40
C PRO A 478 15.24 -57.15 -76.05
N THR A 479 15.46 -55.96 -75.47
CA THR A 479 16.64 -55.14 -75.78
C THR A 479 17.35 -54.67 -74.52
N GLN A 480 18.64 -54.97 -74.48
CA GLN A 480 19.65 -54.67 -73.46
C GLN A 480 20.20 -53.24 -73.62
N GLY A 481 20.24 -52.47 -72.51
CA GLY A 481 21.39 -51.66 -72.01
C GLY A 481 21.85 -50.38 -72.77
N PRO A 482 22.68 -49.47 -72.17
CA PRO A 482 23.44 -49.56 -70.91
C PRO A 482 23.35 -48.22 -70.06
N PRO A 483 24.30 -47.79 -69.18
CA PRO A 483 23.98 -47.40 -67.78
C PRO A 483 24.43 -46.00 -67.25
N ASN A 484 23.76 -45.51 -66.18
CA ASN A 484 24.25 -44.61 -65.08
C ASN A 484 24.80 -43.20 -65.41
N PRO A 485 25.12 -42.30 -64.43
CA PRO A 485 24.87 -42.29 -62.97
C PRO A 485 24.39 -40.93 -62.38
N GLY A 486 24.04 -40.91 -61.08
CA GLY A 486 24.34 -39.75 -60.23
C GLY A 486 23.25 -39.28 -59.24
N SER A 487 23.39 -39.69 -57.97
CA SER A 487 23.58 -38.82 -56.79
C SER A 487 22.99 -39.40 -55.50
N ASN A 488 23.91 -39.83 -54.63
CA ASN A 488 23.78 -39.97 -53.18
C ASN A 488 23.71 -38.56 -52.52
N PRO A 489 23.46 -38.35 -51.21
CA PRO A 489 23.59 -39.31 -50.11
C PRO A 489 22.45 -39.38 -49.09
N GLY A 490 22.40 -40.54 -48.42
CA GLY A 490 21.63 -40.79 -47.22
C GLY A 490 22.19 -40.10 -45.97
N PHE A 491 21.23 -39.65 -45.16
CA PHE A 491 21.38 -39.31 -43.76
C PHE A 491 21.69 -40.56 -42.92
N GLY A 492 22.84 -40.56 -42.25
CA GLY A 492 23.15 -41.44 -41.13
C GLY A 492 23.16 -40.63 -39.84
N ARG A 493 22.19 -40.93 -38.97
CA ARG A 493 22.11 -40.44 -37.59
C ARG A 493 23.31 -40.91 -36.76
N LYS A 494 23.94 -39.98 -36.04
CA LYS A 494 24.15 -40.07 -34.59
C LYS A 494 23.95 -38.70 -33.99
#